data_AF-A0AAU9UAU4-F1
#
_entry.id   AF-A0AAU9UAU4-F1
#
_cell.length_a   1.000
_cell.length_b   1.000
_cell.length_c   1.000
_cell.angle_alpha   90.00
_cell.angle_beta   90.00
_cell.angle_gamma   90.00
#
_symmetry.space_group_name_H-M   'P 1'
#
loop_
_entity.id
_entity.type
_entity.pdbx_description
1 polymer ?
#
loop_
_entity_poly.entity_id
_entity_poly.type
_entity_poly.pdbx_seq_one_letter_code
_entity_poly.pdbx_strand_id
1 'polypeptide(L)'
;MSMYMFRYFFLISFTKCILDMNNEQLKYIANHLSEKDCRRLIASLHFSSFELPKNVSEYETKIPEAVPCIDLLLQYSNGNEPWQGENKTHEQISRRLRQIGKKELADWVGKTVFHQFAKDINDTLLQNPFAEYRTQSALNTKLLNDKDTFVENEWDNIDIVLWMALVSLLASLAFSSCRILYLSCFRIKRRSTNEEMRALLK
;
A
#
# COMPACT_ATOMS: atom_id res chain seq x y z
N MET A 1 -16.72 -26.34 12.68
CA MET A 1 -16.56 -25.51 11.47
C MET A 1 -16.17 -24.06 11.78
N SER A 2 -15.91 -23.68 13.04
CA SER A 2 -15.41 -22.35 13.43
C SER A 2 -13.88 -22.24 13.41
N MET A 3 -13.17 -23.38 13.50
CA MET A 3 -11.70 -23.43 13.60
C MET A 3 -10.94 -23.26 12.27
N TYR A 4 -11.60 -23.47 11.12
CA TYR A 4 -10.96 -23.37 9.80
C TYR A 4 -10.98 -21.95 9.23
N MET A 5 -11.96 -21.13 9.62
CA MET A 5 -12.03 -19.71 9.19
C MET A 5 -10.96 -18.87 9.89
N PHE A 6 -10.62 -19.21 11.14
CA PHE A 6 -9.56 -18.52 11.89
C PHE A 6 -8.16 -18.78 11.33
N ARG A 7 -7.93 -19.94 10.69
CA ARG A 7 -6.65 -20.26 10.03
C ARG A 7 -6.43 -19.50 8.72
N TYR A 8 -7.50 -19.18 7.99
CA TYR A 8 -7.38 -18.36 6.77
C TYR A 8 -7.01 -16.91 7.07
N PHE A 9 -7.46 -16.37 8.20
CA PHE A 9 -7.12 -15.00 8.61
C PHE A 9 -5.64 -14.83 9.02
N PHE A 10 -4.95 -15.91 9.41
CA PHE A 10 -3.53 -15.90 9.77
C PHE A 10 -2.57 -16.16 8.60
N LEU A 11 -3.08 -16.57 7.43
CA LEU A 11 -2.25 -16.86 6.25
C LEU A 11 -2.08 -15.68 5.30
N ILE A 12 -2.77 -14.57 5.55
CA ILE A 12 -2.49 -13.30 4.89
C ILE A 12 -1.25 -12.74 5.58
N SER A 13 -0.07 -13.20 5.17
CA SER A 13 1.14 -12.42 5.34
C SER A 13 0.87 -11.11 4.62
N PHE A 14 0.58 -10.05 5.37
CA PHE A 14 0.52 -8.70 4.83
C PHE A 14 1.74 -8.52 3.94
N THR A 15 1.52 -8.33 2.66
CA THR A 15 2.56 -7.96 1.70
C THR A 15 3.08 -6.61 2.15
N LYS A 16 4.19 -6.66 2.90
CA LYS A 16 4.84 -5.53 3.55
C LYS A 16 5.78 -4.85 2.57
N CYS A 17 5.25 -3.94 1.78
CA CYS A 17 6.05 -2.94 1.07
C CYS A 17 5.30 -1.61 1.09
N ILE A 18 5.50 -0.80 2.13
CA ILE A 18 5.13 0.62 2.10
C ILE A 18 6.42 1.41 2.20
N LEU A 19 7.22 1.36 1.13
CA LEU A 19 7.99 2.51 0.71
C LEU A 19 7.22 3.11 -0.47
N ASP A 20 6.59 4.25 -0.25
CA ASP A 20 5.79 4.97 -1.25
C ASP A 20 6.70 5.73 -2.25
N MET A 21 7.87 5.17 -2.56
CA MET A 21 8.83 5.76 -3.49
C MET A 21 9.29 4.74 -4.52
N ASN A 22 9.25 5.13 -5.79
CA ASN A 22 9.71 4.32 -6.92
C ASN A 22 11.25 4.41 -7.07
N ASN A 23 11.86 3.39 -7.65
CA ASN A 23 13.27 3.32 -8.02
C ASN A 23 13.75 4.55 -8.82
N GLU A 24 12.93 5.07 -9.73
CA GLU A 24 13.28 6.29 -10.49
C GLU A 24 13.40 7.54 -9.60
N GLN A 25 12.60 7.63 -8.54
CA GLN A 25 12.70 8.73 -7.58
C GLN A 25 13.93 8.58 -6.69
N LEU A 26 14.27 7.35 -6.29
CA LEU A 26 15.52 7.07 -5.57
C LEU A 26 16.74 7.41 -6.43
N LYS A 27 16.70 7.10 -7.72
CA LYS A 27 17.73 7.47 -8.71
C LYS A 27 17.83 8.98 -8.87
N TYR A 28 16.72 9.70 -8.92
CA TYR A 28 16.72 11.15 -8.94
C TYR A 28 17.38 11.73 -7.69
N ILE A 29 17.02 11.25 -6.50
CA ILE A 29 17.65 11.65 -5.24
C ILE A 29 19.17 11.39 -5.28
N ALA A 30 19.57 10.19 -5.72
CA ALA A 30 20.97 9.80 -5.81
C ALA A 30 21.79 10.75 -6.69
N ASN A 31 21.22 11.16 -7.83
CA ASN A 31 21.89 12.06 -8.77
C ASN A 31 21.98 13.51 -8.29
N HIS A 32 21.14 13.91 -7.32
CA HIS A 32 21.09 15.28 -6.77
C HIS A 32 21.79 15.41 -5.40
N LEU A 33 22.39 14.32 -4.90
CA LEU A 33 23.19 14.31 -3.69
C LEU A 33 24.68 14.15 -4.03
N SER A 34 25.53 14.87 -3.32
CA SER A 34 26.94 14.50 -3.28
C SER A 34 27.12 13.18 -2.54
N GLU A 35 28.19 12.44 -2.79
CA GLU A 35 28.47 11.19 -2.06
C GLU A 35 28.46 11.39 -0.54
N LYS A 36 29.04 12.51 -0.07
CA LYS A 36 29.04 12.88 1.35
C LYS A 36 27.63 13.11 1.87
N ASP A 37 26.82 13.88 1.15
CA ASP A 37 25.44 14.16 1.56
C ASP A 37 24.58 12.89 1.52
N CYS A 38 24.86 11.97 0.60
CA CYS A 38 24.18 10.69 0.52
C CYS A 38 24.51 9.79 1.72
N ARG A 39 25.80 9.66 2.08
CA ARG A 39 26.19 8.94 3.31
C ARG A 39 25.56 9.57 4.54
N ARG A 40 25.53 10.90 4.62
CA ARG A 40 24.87 11.61 5.71
C ARG A 40 23.35 11.38 5.73
N LEU A 41 22.71 11.30 4.57
CA LEU A 41 21.30 10.92 4.46
C LEU A 41 21.08 9.51 4.98
N ILE A 42 21.83 8.52 4.52
CA ILE A 42 21.71 7.12 4.97
C ILE A 42 21.96 7.02 6.48
N ALA A 43 23.00 7.67 7.00
CA ALA A 43 23.29 7.74 8.44
C ALA A 43 22.12 8.34 9.22
N SER A 44 21.49 9.38 8.70
CA SER A 44 20.33 10.00 9.33
C SER A 44 19.07 9.13 9.30
N LEU A 45 18.94 8.25 8.30
CA LEU A 45 17.81 7.32 8.17
C LEU A 45 17.86 6.20 9.22
N HIS A 46 19.02 5.94 9.83
CA HIS A 46 19.12 5.03 10.98
C HIS A 46 18.34 5.48 12.22
N PHE A 47 17.99 6.77 12.29
CA PHE A 47 17.24 7.32 13.41
C PHE A 47 15.76 7.44 13.05
N SER A 48 14.89 7.04 13.98
CA SER A 48 13.44 7.24 13.88
C SER A 48 12.95 8.49 14.61
N SER A 49 13.79 9.10 15.45
CA SER A 49 13.45 10.30 16.22
C SER A 49 13.10 11.48 15.31
N PHE A 50 12.18 12.33 15.76
CA PHE A 50 11.79 13.53 15.03
C PHE A 50 13.01 14.44 14.78
N GLU A 51 13.74 14.76 15.84
CA GLU A 51 15.00 15.49 15.74
C GLU A 51 16.14 14.57 15.31
N LEU A 52 17.10 15.15 14.58
CA LEU A 52 18.30 14.45 14.18
C LEU A 52 19.34 14.54 15.32
N PRO A 53 19.79 13.43 15.91
CA PRO A 53 20.74 13.49 17.02
C PRO A 53 22.12 13.99 16.57
N LYS A 54 22.91 14.53 17.51
CA LYS A 54 24.25 15.07 17.20
C LYS A 54 25.28 14.00 16.81
N ASN A 55 25.05 12.73 17.13
CA ASN A 55 25.96 11.61 16.88
C ASN A 55 25.84 11.01 15.47
N VAL A 56 25.11 11.63 14.54
CA VAL A 56 24.96 11.13 13.16
C VAL A 56 26.31 11.00 12.44
N SER A 57 27.25 11.88 12.74
CA SER A 57 28.61 11.82 12.18
C SER A 57 29.34 10.51 12.52
N GLU A 58 29.03 9.88 13.66
CA GLU A 58 29.59 8.57 14.04
C GLU A 58 28.97 7.41 13.27
N TYR A 59 27.77 7.60 12.71
CA TYR A 59 27.13 6.62 11.83
C TYR A 59 27.56 6.80 10.38
N GLU A 60 27.87 8.03 9.96
CA GLU A 60 28.42 8.31 8.63
C GLU A 60 29.71 7.54 8.36
N THR A 61 30.59 7.40 9.37
CA THR A 61 31.84 6.65 9.26
C THR A 61 31.67 5.13 9.18
N LYS A 62 30.49 4.62 9.55
CA LYS A 62 30.15 3.18 9.45
C LYS A 62 29.61 2.80 8.08
N ILE A 63 29.31 3.79 7.23
CA ILE A 63 28.77 3.56 5.89
C ILE A 63 29.93 3.38 4.91
N PRO A 64 29.94 2.31 4.11
CA PRO A 64 31.00 2.08 3.13
C PRO A 64 31.16 3.24 2.15
N GLU A 65 32.38 3.76 1.99
CA GLU A 65 32.65 4.87 1.05
C GLU A 65 32.66 4.43 -0.41
N ALA A 66 32.92 3.14 -0.68
CA ALA A 66 33.05 2.59 -2.03
C ALA A 66 31.70 2.24 -2.70
N VAL A 67 30.57 2.40 -2.00
CA VAL A 67 29.25 2.00 -2.50
C VAL A 67 28.54 3.21 -3.13
N PRO A 68 28.06 3.10 -4.39
CA PRO A 68 27.28 4.16 -5.02
C PRO A 68 26.04 4.56 -4.21
N CYS A 69 25.71 5.85 -4.24
CA CYS A 69 24.57 6.38 -3.50
C CYS A 69 23.24 5.67 -3.82
N ILE A 70 23.03 5.34 -5.10
CA ILE A 70 21.82 4.62 -5.53
C ILE A 70 21.73 3.24 -4.87
N ASP A 71 22.83 2.51 -4.76
CA ASP A 71 22.84 1.19 -4.15
C ASP A 71 22.54 1.27 -2.65
N LEU A 72 23.03 2.30 -1.96
CA LEU A 72 22.68 2.57 -0.57
C LEU A 72 21.19 2.88 -0.39
N LEU A 73 20.61 3.65 -1.30
CA LEU A 73 19.17 4.00 -1.26
C LEU A 73 18.28 2.81 -1.62
N LEU A 74 18.70 1.95 -2.54
CA LEU A 74 18.01 0.69 -2.85
C LEU A 74 18.11 -0.29 -1.67
N GLN A 75 19.27 -0.40 -1.03
CA GLN A 75 19.41 -1.18 0.20
C GLN A 75 18.51 -0.66 1.32
N TYR A 76 18.41 0.67 1.46
CA TYR A 76 17.42 1.27 2.35
C TYR A 76 16.00 0.84 1.96
N SER A 77 15.62 0.90 0.68
CA SER A 77 14.29 0.50 0.22
C SER A 77 13.94 -0.98 0.49
N ASN A 78 14.92 -1.87 0.52
CA ASN A 78 14.69 -3.32 0.61
C ASN A 78 14.17 -3.78 1.99
N GLY A 79 14.41 -3.00 3.05
CA GLY A 79 13.79 -3.28 4.35
C GLY A 79 14.28 -4.53 5.07
N ASN A 80 15.49 -5.01 4.81
CA ASN A 80 16.03 -6.21 5.48
C ASN A 80 16.43 -5.96 6.95
N GLU A 81 16.68 -4.71 7.31
CA GLU A 81 17.10 -4.29 8.65
C GLU A 81 16.08 -3.34 9.30
N PRO A 82 15.98 -3.28 10.65
CA PRO A 82 15.00 -2.42 11.35
C PRO A 82 15.10 -0.92 11.05
N TRP A 83 16.25 -0.47 10.58
CA TRP A 83 16.52 0.91 10.18
C TRP A 83 16.30 1.17 8.68
N GLN A 84 16.23 0.11 7.89
CA GLN A 84 15.91 0.19 6.47
C GLN A 84 14.42 0.50 6.30
N GLY A 85 14.06 1.01 5.13
CA GLY A 85 12.79 1.59 4.75
C GLY A 85 11.57 0.66 4.81
N GLU A 86 11.66 -0.51 5.43
CA GLU A 86 10.52 -1.40 5.67
C GLU A 86 9.46 -0.62 6.49
N ASN A 87 8.37 -0.23 5.84
CA ASN A 87 7.29 0.59 6.43
C ASN A 87 7.68 2.04 6.73
N LYS A 88 8.70 2.60 6.06
CA LYS A 88 9.03 4.03 6.15
C LYS A 88 8.46 4.77 4.95
N THR A 89 7.83 5.91 5.20
CA THR A 89 7.23 6.72 4.13
C THR A 89 8.24 7.65 3.49
N HIS A 90 7.92 8.19 2.31
CA HIS A 90 8.67 9.26 1.66
C HIS A 90 8.85 10.50 2.57
N GLU A 91 7.99 10.69 3.56
CA GLU A 91 8.10 11.72 4.60
C GLU A 91 9.40 11.59 5.40
N GLN A 92 9.85 10.36 5.69
CA GLN A 92 11.06 10.17 6.48
C GLN A 92 12.31 10.57 5.69
N ILE A 93 12.38 10.22 4.41
CA ILE A 93 13.43 10.70 3.49
C ILE A 93 13.37 12.23 3.37
N SER A 94 12.18 12.79 3.15
CA SER A 94 11.98 14.25 3.05
C SER A 94 12.42 14.99 4.31
N ARG A 95 12.04 14.48 5.49
CA ARG A 95 12.43 15.06 6.79
C ARG A 95 13.94 15.04 6.97
N ARG A 96 14.58 13.91 6.67
CA ARG A 96 16.04 13.78 6.78
C ARG A 96 16.77 14.68 5.79
N LEU A 97 16.32 14.76 4.54
CA LEU A 97 16.82 15.70 3.55
C LEU A 97 16.77 17.16 4.06
N ARG A 98 15.66 17.59 4.69
CA ARG A 98 15.57 18.93 5.30
C ARG A 98 16.59 19.13 6.41
N GLN A 99 16.78 18.13 7.27
CA GLN A 99 17.70 18.21 8.41
C GLN A 99 19.17 18.21 8.02
N ILE A 100 19.53 17.59 6.90
CA ILE A 100 20.89 17.67 6.34
C ILE A 100 21.07 18.89 5.41
N GLY A 101 20.07 19.78 5.30
CA GLY A 101 20.15 21.03 4.55
C GLY A 101 19.69 20.97 3.09
N LYS A 102 19.19 19.83 2.61
CA LYS A 102 18.71 19.59 1.24
C LYS A 102 17.20 19.89 1.11
N LYS A 103 16.81 21.12 1.46
CA LYS A 103 15.39 21.53 1.51
C LYS A 103 14.67 21.42 0.15
N GLU A 104 15.30 21.89 -0.91
CA GLU A 104 14.71 21.85 -2.25
C GLU A 104 14.46 20.41 -2.73
N LEU A 105 15.41 19.51 -2.48
CA LEU A 105 15.27 18.10 -2.80
C LEU A 105 14.18 17.44 -1.94
N ALA A 106 14.08 17.79 -0.66
CA ALA A 106 13.00 17.31 0.21
C ALA A 106 11.61 17.78 -0.26
N ASP A 107 11.49 19.03 -0.70
CA ASP A 107 10.24 19.59 -1.19
C ASP A 107 9.85 18.97 -2.53
N TRP A 108 10.84 18.65 -3.38
CA TRP A 108 10.63 17.85 -4.59
C TRP A 108 10.10 16.46 -4.25
N VAL A 109 10.74 15.72 -3.34
CA VAL A 109 10.28 14.37 -2.94
C VAL A 109 8.83 14.40 -2.46
N GLY A 110 8.49 15.33 -1.57
CA GLY A 110 7.11 15.47 -1.09
C GLY A 110 6.14 15.73 -2.23
N LYS A 111 6.41 16.74 -3.08
CA LYS A 111 5.51 17.10 -4.19
C LYS A 111 5.34 15.98 -5.20
N THR A 112 6.42 15.31 -5.59
CA THR A 112 6.40 14.27 -6.63
C THR A 112 5.63 13.03 -6.17
N VAL A 113 5.80 12.60 -4.92
CA VAL A 113 5.04 11.47 -4.37
C VAL A 113 3.57 11.82 -4.20
N PHE A 114 3.24 13.01 -3.68
CA PHE A 114 1.85 13.46 -3.58
C PHE A 114 1.19 13.65 -4.96
N HIS A 115 1.94 14.07 -5.97
CA HIS A 115 1.43 14.22 -7.33
C HIS A 115 1.10 12.85 -7.95
N GLN A 116 1.96 11.84 -7.77
CA GLN A 116 1.65 10.47 -8.18
C GLN A 116 0.41 9.95 -7.46
N PHE A 117 0.35 10.08 -6.14
CA PHE A 117 -0.83 9.65 -5.37
C PHE A 117 -2.13 10.36 -5.80
N ALA A 118 -2.07 11.67 -6.06
CA ALA A 118 -3.23 12.44 -6.52
C ALA A 118 -3.66 12.06 -7.95
N LYS A 119 -2.69 11.75 -8.81
CA LYS A 119 -2.93 11.22 -10.15
C LYS A 119 -3.62 9.85 -10.07
N ASP A 120 -3.13 8.95 -9.22
CA ASP A 120 -3.69 7.62 -9.03
C ASP A 120 -5.15 7.68 -8.53
N ILE A 121 -5.44 8.58 -7.57
CA ILE A 121 -6.82 8.81 -7.11
C ILE A 121 -7.69 9.39 -8.22
N ASN A 122 -7.22 10.42 -8.92
CA ASN A 122 -7.98 11.05 -9.99
C ASN A 122 -8.30 10.04 -11.11
N ASP A 123 -7.33 9.21 -11.48
CA ASP A 123 -7.49 8.21 -12.51
C ASP A 123 -8.46 7.10 -12.06
N THR A 124 -8.40 6.70 -10.78
CA THR A 124 -9.37 5.75 -10.17
C THR A 124 -10.80 6.32 -10.11
N LEU A 125 -10.95 7.62 -9.83
CA LEU A 125 -12.26 8.28 -9.74
C LEU A 125 -12.87 8.53 -11.12
N LEU A 126 -12.07 8.90 -12.12
CA LEU A 126 -12.53 9.11 -13.50
C LEU A 126 -12.94 7.79 -14.18
N GLN A 127 -12.46 6.65 -13.71
CA GLN A 127 -12.84 5.31 -14.21
C GLN A 127 -14.11 4.75 -13.57
N ASN A 128 -14.69 5.41 -12.56
CA ASN A 128 -15.91 4.95 -11.89
C ASN A 128 -17.18 5.57 -12.51
N PRO A 129 -18.17 4.78 -12.99
CA PRO A 129 -19.43 5.29 -13.54
C PRO A 129 -20.35 5.96 -12.51
N PHE A 130 -19.93 6.04 -11.23
CA PHE A 130 -20.68 6.63 -10.12
C PHE A 130 -20.05 7.92 -9.56
N ALA A 131 -19.06 8.52 -10.24
CA ALA A 131 -18.50 9.80 -9.80
C ALA A 131 -19.53 10.93 -9.94
N GLU A 132 -20.27 11.18 -8.86
CA GLU A 132 -21.39 12.12 -8.80
C GLU A 132 -20.88 13.58 -8.84
N TYR A 133 -21.27 14.23 -9.92
CA TYR A 133 -21.01 15.57 -10.47
C TYR A 133 -20.83 16.80 -9.55
N ARG A 134 -21.05 16.76 -8.22
CA ARG A 134 -21.10 18.00 -7.41
C ARG A 134 -19.81 18.39 -6.68
N THR A 135 -18.96 17.44 -6.31
CA THR A 135 -17.66 17.73 -5.65
C THR A 135 -16.51 17.98 -6.64
N GLN A 136 -16.77 17.73 -7.92
CA GLN A 136 -15.79 17.68 -9.00
C GLN A 136 -15.32 19.07 -9.50
N SER A 137 -16.08 20.15 -9.25
CA SER A 137 -15.76 21.48 -9.81
C SER A 137 -14.55 22.17 -9.16
N ALA A 138 -14.43 22.14 -7.83
CA ALA A 138 -13.36 22.86 -7.13
C ALA A 138 -12.00 22.15 -7.20
N LEU A 139 -11.99 20.81 -7.17
CA LEU A 139 -10.76 20.02 -7.19
C LEU A 139 -10.18 19.89 -8.62
N ASN A 140 -11.03 19.71 -9.62
CA ASN A 140 -10.60 19.56 -11.02
C ASN A 140 -9.95 20.83 -11.56
N THR A 141 -10.41 22.00 -11.16
CA THR A 141 -9.87 23.27 -11.68
C THR A 141 -8.39 23.45 -11.28
N LYS A 142 -7.99 22.90 -10.13
CA LYS A 142 -6.61 22.97 -9.64
C LYS A 142 -5.70 21.91 -10.27
N LEU A 143 -6.25 20.74 -10.60
CA LEU A 143 -5.53 19.62 -11.24
C LEU A 143 -5.42 19.75 -12.76
N LEU A 144 -6.38 20.41 -13.43
CA LEU A 144 -6.41 20.58 -14.88
C LEU A 144 -5.27 21.47 -15.42
N ASN A 145 -4.82 22.45 -14.65
CA ASN A 145 -3.69 23.30 -15.06
C ASN A 145 -2.34 22.57 -15.07
N ASP A 146 -2.24 21.37 -14.48
CA ASP A 146 -0.99 20.62 -14.33
C ASP A 146 -0.90 19.42 -15.29
N LYS A 147 -1.95 19.16 -16.08
CA LYS A 147 -2.18 17.91 -16.83
C LYS A 147 -1.69 17.90 -18.28
N ASP A 148 -1.27 19.02 -18.87
CA ASP A 148 -1.10 19.15 -20.33
C ASP A 148 0.14 18.45 -20.95
N THR A 149 0.83 17.55 -20.23
CA THR A 149 1.97 16.81 -20.81
C THR A 149 1.92 15.31 -20.47
N PHE A 150 1.75 14.51 -21.53
CA PHE A 150 2.00 13.07 -21.65
C PHE A 150 0.86 12.10 -21.25
N VAL A 151 0.32 11.49 -22.31
CA VAL A 151 -0.67 10.41 -22.38
C VAL A 151 0.09 9.09 -22.61
N GLU A 152 -0.26 8.01 -21.90
CA GLU A 152 -0.63 6.67 -22.45
C GLU A 152 -0.63 5.53 -21.40
N ASN A 153 -1.80 4.89 -21.28
CA ASN A 153 -2.23 3.52 -20.93
C ASN A 153 -1.27 2.45 -20.33
N GLU A 154 -1.61 1.93 -19.14
CA GLU A 154 -1.41 0.50 -18.74
C GLU A 154 -2.27 0.14 -17.50
N TRP A 155 -2.80 -1.10 -17.43
CA TRP A 155 -3.65 -1.61 -16.31
C TRP A 155 -2.78 -2.20 -15.19
N ASP A 156 -3.09 -1.92 -13.92
CA ASP A 156 -2.21 -2.24 -12.79
C ASP A 156 -2.75 -3.36 -11.86
N ASN A 157 -1.83 -3.99 -11.12
CA ASN A 157 -2.01 -5.21 -10.33
C ASN A 157 -3.06 -5.11 -9.21
N ILE A 158 -3.43 -3.89 -8.82
CA ILE A 158 -4.43 -3.60 -7.80
C ILE A 158 -5.80 -4.10 -8.24
N ASP A 159 -6.12 -3.97 -9.53
CA ASP A 159 -7.40 -4.39 -10.10
C ASP A 159 -7.61 -5.90 -9.98
N ILE A 160 -6.54 -6.67 -10.14
CA ILE A 160 -6.55 -8.14 -10.04
C ILE A 160 -6.84 -8.57 -8.60
N VAL A 161 -6.21 -7.91 -7.62
CA VAL A 161 -6.36 -8.25 -6.19
C VAL A 161 -7.78 -7.95 -5.71
N LEU A 162 -8.34 -6.81 -6.10
CA LEU A 162 -9.71 -6.41 -5.73
C LEU A 162 -10.75 -7.35 -6.32
N TRP A 163 -10.56 -7.78 -7.58
CA TRP A 163 -11.43 -8.76 -8.22
C TRP A 163 -11.44 -10.11 -7.51
N MET A 164 -10.26 -10.60 -7.12
CA MET A 164 -10.15 -11.87 -6.40
C MET A 164 -10.84 -11.82 -5.03
N ALA A 165 -10.72 -10.70 -4.31
CA ALA A 165 -11.41 -10.50 -3.04
C ALA A 165 -12.94 -10.49 -3.21
N LEU A 166 -13.45 -9.80 -4.23
CA LEU A 166 -14.88 -9.72 -4.53
C LEU A 166 -15.48 -11.09 -4.85
N VAL A 167 -14.83 -11.87 -5.71
CA VAL A 167 -15.27 -13.22 -6.09
C VAL A 167 -15.31 -14.15 -4.87
N SER A 168 -14.32 -14.05 -3.98
CA SER A 168 -14.26 -14.87 -2.76
C SER A 168 -15.43 -14.60 -1.81
N LEU A 169 -15.81 -13.33 -1.64
CA LEU A 169 -16.94 -12.94 -0.79
C LEU A 169 -18.26 -13.45 -1.37
N LEU A 170 -18.48 -13.30 -2.67
CA LEU A 170 -19.68 -13.79 -3.35
C LEU A 170 -19.81 -15.32 -3.24
N ALA A 171 -18.72 -16.05 -3.42
CA ALA A 171 -18.72 -17.51 -3.28
C ALA A 171 -19.11 -17.95 -1.85
N SER A 172 -18.62 -17.24 -0.83
CA SER A 172 -18.94 -17.54 0.58
C SER A 172 -20.43 -17.29 0.93
N LEU A 173 -21.00 -16.21 0.38
CA LEU A 173 -22.43 -15.89 0.53
C LEU A 173 -23.31 -16.91 -0.16
N ALA A 174 -22.95 -17.33 -1.38
CA ALA A 174 -23.67 -18.37 -2.10
C ALA A 174 -23.63 -19.71 -1.34
N PHE A 175 -22.45 -20.13 -0.88
CA PHE A 175 -22.28 -21.39 -0.15
C PHE A 175 -23.07 -21.43 1.16
N SER A 176 -23.02 -20.35 1.94
CA SER A 176 -23.78 -20.25 3.20
C SER A 176 -25.29 -20.25 2.95
N SER A 177 -25.77 -19.53 1.93
CA SER A 177 -27.17 -19.51 1.53
C SER A 177 -27.67 -20.89 1.09
N CYS A 178 -26.93 -21.59 0.24
CA CYS A 178 -27.24 -22.96 -0.18
C CYS A 178 -27.29 -23.92 1.01
N ARG A 179 -26.38 -23.79 1.97
CA ARG A 179 -26.36 -24.63 3.17
C ARG A 179 -27.57 -24.39 4.08
N ILE A 180 -27.99 -23.14 4.25
CA ILE A 180 -29.18 -22.80 5.04
C ILE A 180 -30.44 -23.38 4.39
N LEU A 181 -30.56 -23.24 3.06
CA LEU A 181 -31.67 -23.81 2.29
C LEU A 181 -31.69 -25.35 2.35
N TYR A 182 -30.52 -26.00 2.24
CA TYR A 182 -30.43 -27.45 2.39
C TYR A 182 -30.88 -27.92 3.79
N LEU A 183 -30.46 -27.22 4.85
CA LEU A 183 -30.84 -27.54 6.22
C LEU A 183 -32.32 -27.28 6.50
N SER A 184 -32.92 -26.23 5.92
CA SER A 184 -34.35 -25.94 6.07
C SER A 184 -35.21 -26.98 5.34
N CYS A 185 -34.86 -27.34 4.10
CA CYS A 185 -35.54 -28.40 3.35
C CYS A 185 -35.41 -29.77 4.04
N PHE A 186 -34.23 -30.11 4.56
CA PHE A 186 -34.03 -31.36 5.30
C PHE A 186 -34.85 -31.42 6.59
N ARG A 187 -34.96 -30.31 7.33
CA ARG A 187 -35.80 -30.22 8.53
C ARG A 187 -37.28 -30.38 8.22
N ILE A 188 -37.77 -29.78 7.12
CA ILE A 188 -39.16 -29.90 6.67
C ILE A 188 -39.45 -31.35 6.25
N LYS A 189 -38.59 -31.97 5.44
CA LYS A 189 -38.73 -33.36 5.01
C LYS A 189 -38.78 -34.33 6.21
N ARG A 190 -37.86 -34.17 7.17
CA ARG A 190 -37.84 -35.00 8.39
C ARG A 190 -39.09 -34.84 9.24
N ARG A 191 -39.69 -33.63 9.29
CA ARG A 191 -40.93 -33.38 10.05
C ARG A 191 -42.13 -34.10 9.44
N SER A 192 -42.28 -34.03 8.11
CA SER A 192 -43.35 -34.73 7.38
C SER A 192 -43.25 -36.25 7.52
N THR A 193 -42.06 -36.85 7.38
CA THR A 193 -41.88 -38.30 7.55
C THR A 193 -42.20 -38.79 8.97
N ASN A 194 -41.92 -37.98 9.99
CA ASN A 194 -42.25 -38.31 11.38
C ASN A 194 -43.77 -38.23 11.68
N GLU A 195 -44.49 -37.36 10.98
CA GLU A 195 -45.95 -37.23 11.11
C GLU A 195 -46.66 -38.42 10.44
N GLU A 196 -46.21 -38.84 9.25
CA GLU A 196 -46.72 -40.04 8.57
C GLU A 196 -46.49 -41.32 9.37
N MET A 197 -45.30 -41.52 9.94
CA MET A 197 -45.02 -42.70 10.79
C MET A 197 -45.88 -42.74 12.06
N ARG A 198 -46.27 -41.58 12.62
CA ARG A 198 -47.20 -41.55 13.77
C ARG A 198 -48.64 -41.88 13.37
N ALA A 199 -49.05 -41.57 12.14
CA ALA A 199 -50.38 -41.90 11.64
C ALA A 199 -50.55 -43.40 11.39
N LEU A 200 -49.47 -44.12 11.07
CA LEU A 200 -49.49 -45.58 10.83
C LEU A 200 -49.44 -46.43 12.11
N LEU A 201 -49.14 -45.82 13.26
CA LEU A 201 -49.01 -46.49 14.57
C LEU A 201 -50.26 -46.35 15.47
N LYS A 202 -51.33 -45.72 14.96
CA LYS A 202 -52.66 -45.61 15.59
C LYS A 202 -53.66 -46.47 14.84
#